data_AF-K9SJY8-F1
#
_entry.id   AF-K9SJY8-F1
#
_cell.length_a   1.000
_cell.length_b   1.000
_cell.length_c   1.000
_cell.angle_alpha   90.00
_cell.angle_beta   90.00
_cell.angle_gamma   90.00
#
_symmetry.space_group_name_H-M   'P 1'
#
loop_
_entity.id
_entity.type
_entity.pdbx_description
1 polymer ?
#
loop_
_entity_poly.entity_id
_entity_poly.type
_entity_poly.pdbx_seq_one_letter_code
_entity_poly.pdbx_strand_id
1 'polypeptide(L)'
;MSNSPGRFRLGRLFRANIIVMVLLVVLTTWLAAAFALDQRSVFLPGETSHGHMVIEASCSSCHEGFKPITNETCLRCHEAEMAEDEHGTKKFRDPRWAELMEEIEVLTCTACHNEHVHIFSRGVHLHPDLCMHCHEGVINGDLASHEGFSPDGCWTAGCHNFHDHRSISTGFIRQNLDQPDMLPVPTYPDRTVKPQLDRAPAADLGQEFLGGG
;
A
#
# COMPACT_ATOMS: atom_id res chain seq x y z
N MET A 1 -0.44 7.47 -72.45
CA MET A 1 0.67 6.69 -71.86
C MET A 1 0.71 7.04 -70.37
N SER A 2 0.43 6.05 -69.53
CA SER A 2 -0.07 6.20 -68.16
C SER A 2 1.02 6.46 -67.11
N ASN A 3 0.63 7.20 -66.08
CA ASN A 3 1.39 7.65 -64.90
C ASN A 3 2.07 6.50 -64.13
N SER A 4 3.25 6.78 -63.56
CA SER A 4 3.95 5.90 -62.63
C SER A 4 3.86 6.45 -61.18
N PRO A 5 3.10 5.81 -60.27
CA PRO A 5 3.03 6.20 -58.87
C PRO A 5 3.68 5.12 -57.98
N GLY A 6 5.02 5.01 -57.99
CA GLY A 6 5.70 3.95 -57.24
C GLY A 6 6.86 4.39 -56.35
N ARG A 7 7.59 5.45 -56.73
CA ARG A 7 8.92 5.73 -56.13
C ARG A 7 8.86 6.64 -54.89
N PHE A 8 7.81 7.45 -54.74
CA PHE A 8 7.69 8.43 -53.65
C PHE A 8 7.27 7.80 -52.30
N ARG A 9 6.54 6.68 -52.29
CA ARG A 9 6.14 6.00 -51.05
C ARG A 9 7.28 5.22 -50.41
N LEU A 10 8.15 4.59 -51.20
CA LEU A 10 9.21 3.70 -50.71
C LEU A 10 10.32 4.46 -49.95
N GLY A 11 10.74 5.64 -50.42
CA GLY A 11 11.74 6.47 -49.73
C GLY A 11 11.23 7.11 -48.44
N ARG A 12 9.92 7.37 -48.33
CA ARG A 12 9.28 7.89 -47.12
C ARG A 12 9.16 6.81 -46.04
N LEU A 13 8.85 5.57 -46.44
CA LEU A 13 8.87 4.38 -45.58
C LEU A 13 10.28 4.06 -45.08
N PHE A 14 11.30 4.11 -45.96
CA PHE A 14 12.69 3.90 -45.54
C PHE A 14 13.17 4.96 -44.54
N ARG A 15 12.83 6.23 -44.76
CA ARG A 15 13.11 7.32 -43.81
C ARG A 15 12.38 7.15 -42.48
N ALA A 16 11.11 6.75 -42.50
CA ALA A 16 10.34 6.49 -41.29
C ALA A 16 10.95 5.33 -40.48
N ASN A 17 11.37 4.24 -41.13
CA ASN A 17 12.01 3.11 -40.47
C ASN A 17 13.36 3.49 -39.82
N ILE A 18 14.17 4.30 -40.51
CA ILE A 18 15.43 4.81 -39.95
C ILE A 18 15.15 5.69 -38.72
N ILE A 19 14.15 6.57 -38.77
CA ILE A 19 13.75 7.41 -37.63
C ILE A 19 13.31 6.54 -36.45
N VAL A 20 12.45 5.55 -36.68
CA VAL A 20 12.00 4.62 -35.63
C VAL A 20 13.18 3.84 -35.04
N MET A 21 14.10 3.33 -35.87
CA MET A 21 15.31 2.65 -35.39
C MET A 21 16.17 3.56 -34.52
N VAL A 22 16.40 4.81 -34.94
CA VAL A 22 17.16 5.79 -34.14
C VAL A 22 16.45 6.06 -32.81
N LEU A 23 15.13 6.27 -32.80
CA LEU A 23 14.35 6.47 -31.58
C LEU A 23 14.43 5.28 -30.63
N LEU A 24 14.36 4.04 -31.15
CA LEU A 24 14.50 2.83 -30.34
C LEU A 24 15.91 2.73 -29.75
N VAL A 25 16.96 3.01 -30.52
CA VAL A 25 18.34 3.02 -30.02
C VAL A 25 18.53 4.08 -28.93
N VAL A 26 17.97 5.27 -29.11
CA VAL A 26 18.01 6.33 -28.08
C VAL A 26 17.27 5.89 -26.81
N LEU A 27 16.07 5.32 -26.95
CA LEU A 27 15.29 4.85 -25.82
C LEU A 27 16.01 3.72 -25.06
N THR A 28 16.56 2.73 -25.76
CA THR A 28 17.24 1.61 -25.13
C THR A 28 18.54 2.02 -24.46
N THR A 29 19.32 2.92 -25.09
CA THR A 29 20.53 3.48 -24.46
C THR A 29 20.20 4.32 -23.24
N TRP A 30 19.12 5.10 -23.27
CA TRP A 30 18.64 5.85 -22.10
C TRP A 30 18.19 4.93 -20.95
N LEU A 31 17.38 3.90 -21.24
CA LEU A 31 16.95 2.93 -20.22
C LEU A 31 18.13 2.15 -19.64
N ALA A 32 19.09 1.73 -20.47
CA ALA A 32 20.29 1.05 -20.02
C ALA A 32 21.16 1.95 -19.13
N ALA A 33 21.28 3.23 -19.47
CA ALA A 33 21.99 4.22 -18.65
C ALA A 33 21.26 4.46 -17.32
N ALA A 34 19.92 4.61 -17.33
CA ALA A 34 19.12 4.76 -16.12
C ALA A 34 19.29 3.56 -15.18
N PHE A 35 19.30 2.34 -15.73
CA PHE A 35 19.57 1.12 -14.96
C PHE A 35 21.00 1.09 -14.40
N ALA A 36 22.01 1.38 -15.23
CA ALA A 36 23.41 1.37 -14.81
C ALA A 36 23.75 2.46 -13.77
N LEU A 37 23.01 3.57 -13.77
CA LEU A 37 23.14 4.67 -12.82
C LEU A 37 22.17 4.53 -11.63
N ASP A 38 21.50 3.39 -11.48
CA ASP A 38 20.60 3.09 -10.37
C ASP A 38 19.45 4.10 -10.20
N GLN A 39 18.95 4.66 -11.31
CA GLN A 39 17.83 5.60 -11.33
C GLN A 39 16.49 4.86 -11.19
N ARG A 40 16.25 4.27 -10.02
CA ARG A 40 15.09 3.41 -9.71
C ARG A 40 13.74 4.06 -10.01
N SER A 41 13.62 5.37 -9.83
CA SER A 41 12.38 6.12 -10.07
C SER A 41 11.90 6.07 -11.53
N VAL A 42 12.80 5.86 -12.49
CA VAL A 42 12.44 5.67 -13.92
C VAL A 42 11.63 4.39 -14.14
N PHE A 43 11.76 3.42 -13.23
CA PHE A 43 11.15 2.10 -13.31
C PHE A 43 9.98 1.92 -12.33
N LEU A 44 9.57 2.97 -11.61
CA LEU A 44 8.38 2.93 -10.75
C LEU A 44 7.12 2.85 -11.63
N PRO A 45 6.27 1.81 -11.47
CA PRO A 45 5.03 1.70 -12.23
C PRO A 45 4.00 2.79 -11.88
N GLY A 46 4.12 3.37 -10.68
CA GLY A 46 3.23 4.40 -10.14
C GLY A 46 3.72 4.89 -8.78
N GLU A 47 2.96 5.82 -8.19
CA GLU A 47 3.25 6.41 -6.88
C GLU A 47 3.16 5.37 -5.77
N THR A 48 4.08 5.43 -4.80
CA THR A 48 3.92 4.59 -3.62
C THR A 48 2.91 5.10 -2.62
N SER A 49 2.35 4.19 -1.82
CA SER A 49 1.45 4.46 -0.71
C SER A 49 2.07 5.46 0.26
N HIS A 50 1.22 6.31 0.84
CA HIS A 50 1.67 7.21 1.90
C HIS A 50 2.28 6.42 3.06
N GLY A 51 3.45 6.85 3.54
CA GLY A 51 4.26 6.11 4.53
C GLY A 51 5.30 5.15 3.91
N HIS A 52 5.11 4.73 2.66
CA HIS A 52 6.05 3.86 1.94
C HIS A 52 6.98 4.59 0.97
N MET A 53 6.84 5.91 0.80
CA MET A 53 7.72 6.70 -0.09
C MET A 53 9.22 6.54 0.22
N VAL A 54 9.59 6.30 1.49
CA VAL A 54 10.98 6.10 1.90
C VAL A 54 11.58 4.80 1.31
N ILE A 55 10.75 3.78 1.07
CA ILE A 55 11.21 2.49 0.53
C ILE A 55 11.29 2.46 -1.01
N GLU A 56 10.93 3.54 -1.71
CA GLU A 56 11.16 3.65 -3.17
C GLU A 56 12.65 3.56 -3.53
N ALA A 57 13.53 3.91 -2.58
CA ALA A 57 14.97 3.75 -2.72
C ALA A 57 15.44 2.28 -2.58
N SER A 58 14.59 1.36 -2.13
CA SER A 58 14.92 -0.05 -1.86
C SER A 58 13.82 -0.99 -2.38
N CYS A 59 13.73 -1.13 -3.72
CA CYS A 59 12.73 -1.99 -4.36
C CYS A 59 12.78 -3.45 -3.85
N SER A 60 13.97 -3.93 -3.46
CA SER A 60 14.20 -5.26 -2.90
C SER A 60 13.57 -5.47 -1.51
N SER A 61 13.17 -4.40 -0.83
CA SER A 61 12.37 -4.48 0.40
C SER A 61 10.98 -5.06 0.15
N CYS A 62 10.52 -5.13 -1.10
CA CYS A 62 9.28 -5.81 -1.46
C CYS A 62 9.51 -6.89 -2.53
N HIS A 63 10.31 -6.58 -3.56
CA HIS A 63 10.45 -7.43 -4.74
C HIS A 63 11.66 -8.37 -4.67
N GLU A 64 11.44 -9.62 -5.05
CA GLU A 64 12.51 -10.58 -5.37
C GLU A 64 12.42 -10.96 -6.85
N GLY A 65 13.03 -10.14 -7.71
CA GLY A 65 12.91 -10.28 -9.16
C GLY A 65 11.46 -10.13 -9.63
N PHE A 66 10.96 -11.11 -10.39
CA PHE A 66 9.58 -11.15 -10.90
C PHE A 66 8.62 -11.99 -10.04
N LYS A 67 9.02 -12.38 -8.81
CA LYS A 67 8.14 -13.12 -7.92
C LYS A 67 6.97 -12.24 -7.45
N PRO A 68 5.78 -12.83 -7.22
CA PRO A 68 4.68 -12.11 -6.59
C PRO A 68 5.04 -11.68 -5.17
N ILE A 69 4.48 -10.56 -4.73
CA ILE A 69 4.56 -10.12 -3.34
C ILE A 69 3.70 -11.04 -2.48
N THR A 70 4.22 -11.47 -1.34
CA THR A 70 3.51 -12.33 -0.40
C THR A 70 3.24 -11.60 0.91
N ASN A 71 2.35 -12.13 1.75
CA ASN A 71 2.12 -11.58 3.08
C ASN A 71 3.39 -11.58 3.93
N GLU A 72 4.29 -12.56 3.77
CA GLU A 72 5.54 -12.57 4.52
C GLU A 72 6.37 -11.31 4.21
N THR A 73 6.37 -10.83 2.96
CA THR A 73 7.04 -9.58 2.58
C THR A 73 6.57 -8.40 3.43
N CYS A 74 5.26 -8.26 3.61
CA CYS A 74 4.63 -7.21 4.41
C CYS A 74 4.92 -7.37 5.91
N LEU A 75 4.81 -8.61 6.40
CA LEU A 75 4.97 -8.92 7.82
C LEU A 75 6.40 -8.74 8.32
N ARG A 76 7.42 -8.75 7.45
CA ARG A 76 8.80 -8.39 7.88
C ARG A 76 8.90 -7.04 8.58
N CYS A 77 8.02 -6.11 8.25
CA CYS A 77 7.92 -4.81 8.93
C CYS A 77 6.68 -4.76 9.83
N HIS A 78 5.56 -5.36 9.42
CA HIS A 78 4.26 -5.19 10.07
C HIS A 78 3.82 -6.31 11.03
N GLU A 79 4.70 -7.26 11.35
CA GLU A 79 4.36 -8.39 12.23
C GLU A 79 3.84 -7.92 13.59
N ALA A 80 4.46 -6.89 14.18
CA ALA A 80 4.06 -6.37 15.48
C ALA A 80 2.67 -5.72 15.45
N GLU A 81 2.36 -4.94 14.42
CA GLU A 81 1.05 -4.32 14.23
C GLU A 81 -0.05 -5.37 14.01
N MET A 82 0.28 -6.48 13.33
CA MET A 82 -0.67 -7.54 13.02
C MET A 82 -0.88 -8.54 14.18
N ALA A 83 -0.10 -8.44 15.27
CA ALA A 83 -0.19 -9.36 16.40
C ALA A 83 -1.56 -9.32 17.11
N GLU A 84 -2.22 -8.15 17.11
CA GLU A 84 -3.54 -7.94 17.71
C GLU A 84 -4.62 -7.61 16.67
N ASP A 85 -4.43 -8.07 15.43
CA ASP A 85 -5.37 -7.82 14.34
C ASP A 85 -6.76 -8.43 14.64
N GLU A 86 -7.75 -7.56 14.81
CA GLU A 86 -9.14 -7.95 15.06
C GLU A 86 -9.78 -8.65 13.85
N HIS A 87 -9.21 -8.48 12.65
CA HIS A 87 -9.55 -9.22 11.44
C HIS A 87 -8.43 -10.21 11.05
N GLY A 88 -7.79 -10.84 12.04
CA GLY A 88 -6.75 -11.82 11.79
C GLY A 88 -7.22 -13.12 11.09
N THR A 89 -6.27 -13.82 10.47
CA THR A 89 -6.49 -15.05 9.66
C THR A 89 -7.34 -16.13 10.33
N LYS A 90 -7.29 -16.25 11.67
CA LYS A 90 -8.08 -17.21 12.43
C LYS A 90 -9.59 -17.03 12.22
N LYS A 91 -10.06 -15.78 12.11
CA LYS A 91 -11.48 -15.47 11.92
C LYS A 91 -11.93 -15.91 10.53
N PHE A 92 -11.17 -15.59 9.50
CA PHE A 92 -11.51 -15.88 8.10
C PHE A 92 -11.30 -17.33 7.67
N ARG A 93 -10.43 -18.07 8.36
CA ARG A 93 -10.28 -19.52 8.17
C ARG A 93 -11.33 -20.34 8.92
N ASP A 94 -12.25 -19.71 9.64
CA ASP A 94 -13.37 -20.40 10.27
C ASP A 94 -14.33 -20.93 9.19
N PRO A 95 -14.60 -22.24 9.12
CA PRO A 95 -15.44 -22.84 8.08
C PRO A 95 -16.85 -22.24 7.98
N ARG A 96 -17.35 -21.60 9.05
CA ARG A 96 -18.66 -20.93 9.06
C ARG A 96 -18.75 -19.79 8.06
N TRP A 97 -17.62 -19.20 7.66
CA TRP A 97 -17.55 -18.08 6.73
C TRP A 97 -17.05 -18.48 5.35
N ALA A 98 -16.89 -19.78 5.07
CA ALA A 98 -16.29 -20.27 3.83
C ALA A 98 -17.01 -19.76 2.57
N GLU A 99 -18.34 -19.64 2.59
CA GLU A 99 -19.13 -19.11 1.48
C GLU A 99 -18.84 -17.63 1.21
N LEU A 100 -18.73 -16.80 2.25
CA LEU A 100 -18.37 -15.37 2.12
C LEU A 100 -16.95 -15.18 1.57
N MET A 101 -16.04 -16.09 1.90
CA MET A 101 -14.66 -16.08 1.39
C MET A 101 -14.56 -16.42 -0.10
N GLU A 102 -15.63 -16.92 -0.74
CA GLU A 102 -15.68 -17.08 -2.20
C GLU A 102 -15.91 -15.74 -2.92
N GLU A 103 -16.54 -14.78 -2.25
CA GLU A 103 -16.81 -13.44 -2.79
C GLU A 103 -15.63 -12.49 -2.60
N ILE A 104 -14.85 -12.71 -1.53
CA ILE A 104 -13.75 -11.81 -1.19
C ILE A 104 -12.52 -12.48 -0.60
N GLU A 105 -11.36 -12.14 -1.17
CA GLU A 105 -10.05 -12.62 -0.73
C GLU A 105 -9.43 -11.66 0.30
N VAL A 106 -9.77 -11.81 1.59
CA VAL A 106 -9.24 -10.97 2.67
C VAL A 106 -7.98 -11.54 3.36
N LEU A 107 -7.47 -12.69 2.91
CA LEU A 107 -6.27 -13.30 3.53
C LEU A 107 -4.97 -12.77 2.95
N THR A 108 -5.01 -11.91 1.92
CA THR A 108 -3.81 -11.31 1.33
C THR A 108 -3.76 -9.81 1.57
N CYS A 109 -2.61 -9.30 2.02
CA CYS A 109 -2.45 -7.86 2.27
C CYS A 109 -2.76 -7.03 1.01
N THR A 110 -2.34 -7.54 -0.16
CA THR A 110 -2.54 -6.89 -1.47
C THR A 110 -3.97 -6.87 -1.95
N ALA A 111 -4.90 -7.60 -1.33
CA ALA A 111 -6.31 -7.46 -1.67
C ALA A 111 -6.83 -6.04 -1.38
N CYS A 112 -6.28 -5.40 -0.34
CA CYS A 112 -6.67 -4.06 0.11
C CYS A 112 -5.52 -3.05 -0.02
N HIS A 113 -4.29 -3.47 0.22
CA HIS A 113 -3.09 -2.63 0.17
C HIS A 113 -2.31 -2.90 -1.11
N ASN A 114 -2.75 -2.30 -2.21
CA ASN A 114 -2.04 -2.34 -3.48
C ASN A 114 -1.02 -1.22 -3.55
N GLU A 115 0.22 -1.56 -3.90
CA GLU A 115 1.28 -0.58 -4.10
C GLU A 115 1.30 -0.07 -5.55
N HIS A 116 1.89 1.09 -5.80
CA HIS A 116 2.02 1.69 -7.14
C HIS A 116 0.69 2.05 -7.83
N VAL A 117 -0.41 2.11 -7.07
CA VAL A 117 -1.69 2.60 -7.56
C VAL A 117 -2.01 3.93 -6.91
N HIS A 118 -2.72 4.80 -7.61
CA HIS A 118 -3.13 6.07 -7.03
C HIS A 118 -4.09 5.81 -5.86
N ILE A 119 -3.61 6.09 -4.64
CA ILE A 119 -4.34 5.88 -3.40
C ILE A 119 -4.72 7.24 -2.82
N PHE A 120 -5.96 7.35 -2.35
CA PHE A 120 -6.42 8.51 -1.60
C PHE A 120 -5.72 8.62 -0.24
N SER A 121 -4.52 9.20 -0.14
CA SER A 121 -3.81 9.66 1.09
C SER A 121 -3.72 8.72 2.32
N ARG A 122 -4.30 7.51 2.28
CA ARG A 122 -4.55 6.64 3.43
C ARG A 122 -3.87 5.27 3.30
N GLY A 123 -3.10 5.04 2.23
CA GLY A 123 -2.33 3.80 2.03
C GLY A 123 -3.17 2.53 1.77
N VAL A 124 -4.43 2.70 1.36
CA VAL A 124 -5.38 1.62 1.14
C VAL A 124 -6.19 1.86 -0.15
N HIS A 125 -6.36 0.82 -0.96
CA HIS A 125 -7.21 0.80 -2.15
C HIS A 125 -8.40 -0.14 -1.91
N LEU A 126 -9.52 0.41 -1.44
CA LEU A 126 -10.72 -0.35 -1.09
C LEU A 126 -11.94 0.07 -1.89
N HIS A 127 -12.81 -0.90 -2.17
CA HIS A 127 -14.15 -0.62 -2.66
C HIS A 127 -15.05 -0.14 -1.50
N PRO A 128 -15.96 0.84 -1.70
CA PRO A 128 -16.72 1.44 -0.61
C PRO A 128 -17.65 0.50 0.17
N ASP A 129 -18.06 -0.63 -0.43
CA ASP A 129 -18.96 -1.62 0.15
C ASP A 129 -18.23 -2.85 0.76
N LEU A 130 -16.89 -2.85 0.80
CA LEU A 130 -16.07 -3.96 1.30
C LEU A 130 -16.66 -4.61 2.55
N CYS A 131 -16.95 -3.77 3.55
CA CYS A 131 -17.39 -4.21 4.86
C CYS A 131 -18.74 -4.94 4.78
N MET A 132 -19.61 -4.53 3.87
CA MET A 132 -20.98 -5.00 3.77
C MET A 132 -21.08 -6.38 3.12
N HIS A 133 -20.06 -6.85 2.40
CA HIS A 133 -20.00 -8.25 1.96
C HIS A 133 -20.18 -9.24 3.12
N CYS A 134 -19.73 -8.88 4.32
CA CYS A 134 -19.92 -9.69 5.53
C CYS A 134 -20.84 -9.04 6.58
N HIS A 135 -20.97 -7.71 6.58
CA HIS A 135 -21.69 -6.94 7.59
C HIS A 135 -22.95 -6.25 7.06
N GLU A 136 -23.56 -6.75 5.99
CA GLU A 136 -24.76 -6.18 5.37
C GLU A 136 -25.87 -5.84 6.40
N GLY A 137 -26.09 -6.72 7.38
CA GLY A 137 -27.09 -6.53 8.43
C GLY A 137 -26.93 -5.24 9.24
N VAL A 138 -25.71 -4.71 9.38
CA VAL A 138 -25.39 -3.52 10.18
C VAL A 138 -26.14 -2.29 9.67
N ILE A 139 -26.15 -2.07 8.35
CA ILE A 139 -26.82 -0.93 7.72
C ILE A 139 -28.28 -1.23 7.35
N ASN A 140 -28.63 -2.51 7.24
CA ASN A 140 -29.98 -2.97 6.94
C ASN A 140 -30.92 -2.97 8.16
N GLY A 141 -30.41 -2.58 9.33
CA GLY A 141 -31.22 -2.30 10.52
C GLY A 141 -31.07 -3.30 11.67
N ASP A 142 -30.12 -4.25 11.60
CA ASP A 142 -29.86 -5.18 12.70
C ASP A 142 -29.28 -4.47 13.95
N LEU A 143 -28.78 -3.24 13.77
CA LEU A 143 -28.18 -2.43 14.82
C LEU A 143 -28.75 -1.02 14.82
N ALA A 144 -29.58 -0.70 15.81
CA ALA A 144 -30.15 0.64 16.00
C ALA A 144 -29.09 1.74 16.15
N SER A 145 -27.90 1.41 16.67
CA SER A 145 -26.78 2.35 16.78
C SER A 145 -26.19 2.79 15.43
N HIS A 146 -26.53 2.09 14.34
CA HIS A 146 -26.04 2.36 12.99
C HIS A 146 -27.14 2.92 12.07
N GLU A 147 -28.31 3.24 12.61
CA GLU A 147 -29.41 3.81 11.84
C GLU A 147 -29.01 5.15 11.21
N GLY A 148 -29.18 5.26 9.89
CA GLY A 148 -28.88 6.47 9.13
C GLY A 148 -27.42 6.61 8.67
N PHE A 149 -26.53 5.65 8.97
CA PHE A 149 -25.20 5.63 8.35
C PHE A 149 -25.23 5.08 6.93
N SER A 150 -24.31 5.58 6.08
CA SER A 150 -24.11 5.07 4.74
C SER A 150 -23.17 3.85 4.75
N PRO A 151 -23.26 2.95 3.74
CA PRO A 151 -22.36 1.79 3.62
C PRO A 151 -20.87 2.16 3.63
N ASP A 152 -20.50 3.28 3.00
CA ASP A 152 -19.13 3.80 2.93
C ASP A 152 -18.69 4.54 4.20
N GLY A 153 -19.63 4.79 5.13
CA GLY A 153 -19.37 5.44 6.42
C GLY A 153 -18.42 4.65 7.31
N CYS A 154 -18.43 3.32 7.22
CA CYS A 154 -17.59 2.45 8.06
C CYS A 154 -16.10 2.79 7.97
N TRP A 155 -15.61 3.13 6.78
CA TRP A 155 -14.20 3.46 6.56
C TRP A 155 -13.94 4.97 6.42
N THR A 156 -14.95 5.76 6.05
CA THR A 156 -14.78 7.22 5.86
C THR A 156 -14.97 8.03 7.14
N ALA A 157 -15.81 7.57 8.08
CA ALA A 157 -16.15 8.32 9.29
C ALA A 157 -15.02 8.35 10.32
N GLY A 158 -14.01 7.48 10.19
CA GLY A 158 -12.87 7.41 11.10
C GLY A 158 -13.17 6.75 12.45
N CYS A 159 -14.37 6.17 12.62
CA CYS A 159 -14.75 5.47 13.84
C CYS A 159 -14.17 4.04 13.88
N HIS A 160 -14.31 3.28 12.79
CA HIS A 160 -13.82 1.91 12.69
C HIS A 160 -12.49 1.85 11.94
N ASN A 161 -11.50 1.19 12.53
CA ASN A 161 -10.31 0.72 11.83
C ASN A 161 -10.42 -0.80 11.70
N PHE A 162 -10.12 -1.32 10.50
CA PHE A 162 -10.21 -2.75 10.19
C PHE A 162 -9.33 -3.57 11.15
N HIS A 163 -8.06 -3.20 11.32
CA HIS A 163 -7.15 -3.98 12.15
C HIS A 163 -7.33 -3.77 13.65
N ASP A 164 -7.95 -2.67 14.08
CA ASP A 164 -8.18 -2.36 15.51
C ASP A 164 -9.49 -1.57 15.71
N HIS A 165 -10.47 -2.19 16.34
CA HIS A 165 -11.74 -1.54 16.70
C HIS A 165 -12.01 -1.57 18.21
N ARG A 166 -10.96 -1.72 19.03
CA ARG A 166 -11.12 -1.91 20.48
C ARG A 166 -11.74 -0.68 21.15
N SER A 167 -11.36 0.51 20.74
CA SER A 167 -11.83 1.80 21.29
C SER A 167 -13.31 2.08 21.07
N ILE A 168 -13.94 1.39 20.13
CA ILE A 168 -15.37 1.54 19.80
C ILE A 168 -16.17 0.25 20.07
N SER A 169 -15.53 -0.76 20.65
CA SER A 169 -16.23 -1.97 21.09
C SER A 169 -17.24 -1.63 22.20
N THR A 170 -18.38 -2.33 22.24
CA THR A 170 -19.37 -2.17 23.31
C THR A 170 -18.76 -2.39 24.70
N GLY A 171 -17.80 -3.32 24.81
CA GLY A 171 -17.07 -3.58 26.05
C GLY A 171 -16.27 -2.36 26.51
N PHE A 172 -15.48 -1.77 25.62
CA PHE A 172 -14.72 -0.55 25.91
C PHE A 172 -15.63 0.61 26.24
N ILE A 173 -16.65 0.89 25.41
CA ILE A 173 -17.58 2.02 25.64
C ILE A 173 -18.25 1.89 27.01
N ARG A 174 -18.73 0.71 27.39
CA ARG A 174 -19.37 0.50 28.71
C ARG A 174 -18.43 0.74 29.89
N GLN A 175 -17.13 0.46 29.73
CA GLN A 175 -16.15 0.70 30.79
C GLN A 175 -15.72 2.17 30.88
N ASN A 176 -15.90 2.94 29.81
CA ASN A 176 -15.44 4.32 29.71
C ASN A 176 -16.60 5.34 29.60
N LEU A 177 -17.86 4.91 29.70
CA LEU A 177 -19.04 5.75 29.44
C LEU A 177 -19.14 6.97 30.37
N ASP A 178 -18.65 6.84 31.60
CA ASP A 178 -18.70 7.88 32.62
C ASP A 178 -17.41 8.72 32.70
N GLN A 179 -16.48 8.53 31.76
CA GLN A 179 -15.26 9.34 31.69
C GLN A 179 -15.56 10.73 31.13
N PRO A 180 -14.76 11.74 31.49
CA PRO A 180 -14.86 13.05 30.85
C PRO A 180 -14.60 12.94 29.35
N ASP A 181 -15.36 13.71 28.55
CA ASP A 181 -15.28 13.74 27.07
C ASP A 181 -13.86 13.85 26.53
N MET A 182 -12.98 14.55 27.26
CA MET A 182 -11.57 14.68 26.95
C MET A 182 -10.74 14.31 28.19
N LEU A 183 -9.88 13.31 28.03
CA LEU A 183 -8.89 12.97 29.06
C LEU A 183 -7.87 14.11 29.21
N PRO A 184 -7.26 14.27 30.39
CA PRO A 184 -6.17 15.21 30.59
C PRO A 184 -5.05 14.99 29.57
N VAL A 185 -4.43 16.07 29.11
CA VAL A 185 -3.32 16.00 28.14
C VAL A 185 -2.24 15.05 28.68
N PRO A 186 -1.88 13.99 27.94
CA PRO A 186 -0.80 13.10 28.34
C PRO A 186 0.47 13.91 28.55
N THR A 187 1.03 13.85 29.75
CA THR A 187 2.36 14.42 30.01
C THR A 187 3.38 13.31 29.84
N TYR A 188 4.33 13.50 28.93
CA TYR A 188 5.47 12.61 28.85
C TYR A 188 6.39 12.90 30.05
N PRO A 189 6.97 11.87 30.70
CA PRO A 189 8.04 12.12 31.64
C PRO A 189 9.18 12.82 30.91
N ASP A 190 9.83 13.78 31.56
CA ASP A 190 11.03 14.41 31.04
C ASP A 190 12.12 13.35 30.82
N ARG A 191 12.21 12.83 29.59
CA ARG A 191 13.25 11.89 29.20
C ARG A 191 14.49 12.69 28.85
N THR A 192 15.38 12.85 29.83
CA THR A 192 16.71 13.37 29.55
C THR A 192 17.54 12.29 28.88
N VAL A 193 17.60 12.29 27.54
CA VAL A 193 18.56 11.45 26.81
C VAL A 193 19.93 12.07 27.01
N LYS A 194 20.76 11.49 27.89
CA LYS A 194 22.18 11.87 27.96
C LYS A 194 22.86 11.32 26.70
N PRO A 195 23.35 12.18 25.79
CA PRO A 195 24.09 11.69 24.64
C PRO A 195 25.34 10.96 25.15
N GLN A 196 25.56 9.73 24.69
CA GLN A 196 26.79 8.99 24.99
C GLN A 196 27.98 9.53 24.20
N LEU A 197 27.72 10.33 23.16
CA LEU A 197 28.72 10.89 22.27
C LEU A 197 28.49 12.40 22.15
N ASP A 198 29.56 13.18 22.28
CA ASP A 198 29.54 14.65 22.12
C ASP A 198 29.23 15.07 20.67
N ARG A 199 29.36 14.13 19.72
CA ARG A 199 29.04 14.30 18.30
C ARG A 199 28.38 13.03 17.77
N ALA A 200 27.38 13.18 16.90
CA ALA A 200 26.85 12.05 16.15
C ALA A 200 27.99 11.37 15.37
N PRO A 201 28.07 10.02 15.36
CA PRO A 201 29.01 9.33 14.50
C PRO A 201 28.70 9.67 13.04
N ALA A 202 29.72 9.66 12.18
CA ALA A 202 29.48 9.76 10.75
C ALA A 202 28.57 8.58 10.33
N ALA A 203 27.53 8.87 9.55
CA ALA A 203 26.64 7.82 9.06
C ALA A 203 27.45 6.80 8.25
N ASP A 204 27.53 5.57 8.74
CA ASP A 204 28.16 4.46 8.04
C ASP A 204 27.10 3.73 7.21
N LEU A 205 26.79 4.31 6.05
CA LEU A 205 25.83 3.74 5.11
C LEU A 205 26.40 2.50 4.39
N GLY A 206 27.67 2.14 4.61
CA GLY A 206 28.32 1.03 3.90
C GLY A 206 27.75 -0.34 4.26
N GLN A 207 27.24 -0.51 5.49
CA GLN A 207 26.63 -1.75 5.96
C GLN A 207 25.16 -1.90 5.54
N GLU A 208 24.40 -0.79 5.48
CA GLU A 208 22.98 -0.81 5.16
C GLU A 208 22.69 -1.19 3.69
N PHE A 209 23.64 -0.93 2.78
CA PHE A 209 23.48 -1.23 1.35
C PHE A 209 24.01 -2.61 0.91
N LEU A 210 24.59 -3.41 1.81
CA LEU A 210 25.16 -4.72 1.47
C LEU A 210 24.36 -5.93 1.99
N GLY A 211 23.12 -5.70 2.43
CA GLY A 211 22.27 -6.73 3.00
C GLY A 211 22.72 -7.09 4.41
N GLY A 212 22.11 -6.45 5.40
CA GLY A 212 22.19 -6.91 6.79
C GLY A 212 21.71 -8.36 6.87
N GLY A 213 22.49 -9.20 7.55
CA GLY A 213 22.25 -10.65 7.68
C GLY A 213 21.06 -11.02 8.56
#